data_AF-A0A8H6JYB2-F1
#
_entry.id   AF-A0A8H6JYB2-F1
#
_cell.length_a   1.000
_cell.length_b   1.000
_cell.length_c   1.000
_cell.angle_alpha   90.00
_cell.angle_beta   90.00
_cell.angle_gamma   90.00
#
_symmetry.space_group_name_H-M   'P 1'
#
loop_
_entity.id
_entity.type
_entity.pdbx_description
1 polymer ?
#
loop_
_entity_poly.entity_id
_entity_poly.type
_entity_poly.pdbx_seq_one_letter_code
_entity_poly.pdbx_strand_id
1 'polypeptide(L)'
;MENVAALRRPTPGPADAAPPVEASSAPAAGHATFTDLPPEIHLLISRQLIYPDALSLKHTSSYFYYLVDTGVRLKVEWLMERRMLHLECPNDKRCDLGSDLRFCRGSVPLLMQRRREHMECESRPGLGCLVYGTAVCSHRRKLGARCQRWLRRRLTVELWWVLIALVPIVCCWLWMAEFATWASGSPVARSVTTESMMR
;
A
#
# COMPACT_ATOMS: atom_id res chain seq x y z
N MET A 1 -1.61 27.77 -27.39
CA MET A 1 -1.92 28.61 -26.21
C MET A 1 -3.15 28.00 -25.56
N GLU A 2 -2.96 27.07 -24.63
CA GLU A 2 -4.07 26.50 -23.87
C GLU A 2 -3.64 26.42 -22.39
N ASN A 3 -4.45 27.08 -21.57
CA ASN A 3 -4.22 27.42 -20.17
C ASN A 3 -4.35 26.19 -19.28
N VAL A 4 -3.30 25.87 -18.52
CA VAL A 4 -3.35 24.87 -17.45
C VAL A 4 -4.00 25.53 -16.23
N ALA A 5 -5.22 25.11 -15.94
CA ALA A 5 -6.00 25.52 -14.77
C ALA A 5 -5.24 25.16 -13.48
N ALA A 6 -4.93 26.18 -12.68
CA ALA A 6 -4.34 26.06 -11.36
C ALA A 6 -5.34 25.43 -10.38
N LEU A 7 -5.08 24.20 -9.93
CA LEU A 7 -5.74 23.65 -8.74
C LEU A 7 -5.29 24.44 -7.51
N ARG A 8 -6.22 25.21 -6.94
CA ARG A 8 -6.07 25.90 -5.66
C ARG A 8 -5.91 24.88 -4.52
N ARG A 9 -4.92 25.11 -3.66
CA ARG A 9 -4.74 24.45 -2.36
C ARG A 9 -5.90 24.81 -1.43
N PRO A 10 -6.42 23.90 -0.58
CA PRO A 10 -7.41 24.24 0.42
C PRO A 10 -6.76 25.01 1.57
N THR A 11 -7.35 26.16 1.92
CA THR A 11 -7.09 26.98 3.10
C THR A 11 -7.64 26.30 4.36
N PRO A 12 -6.93 26.32 5.50
CA PRO A 12 -7.52 26.00 6.80
C PRO A 12 -7.89 27.27 7.59
N GLY A 13 -9.09 27.27 8.18
CA GLY A 13 -9.48 28.14 9.31
C GLY A 13 -10.89 28.75 9.16
N PRO A 14 -11.63 29.03 10.26
CA PRO A 14 -11.08 29.35 11.59
C PRO A 14 -11.75 28.66 12.81
N ALA A 15 -11.13 28.91 13.97
CA ALA A 15 -11.60 28.77 15.35
C ALA A 15 -11.54 27.38 15.99
N ASP A 16 -10.49 27.13 16.77
CA ASP A 16 -10.63 26.96 18.22
C ASP A 16 -9.28 27.23 18.92
N ALA A 17 -9.38 27.93 20.05
CA ALA A 17 -8.27 28.56 20.76
C ALA A 17 -7.37 27.56 21.51
N ALA A 18 -6.05 27.78 21.43
CA ALA A 18 -5.06 27.17 22.32
C ALA A 18 -4.23 28.29 23.00
N PRO A 19 -3.81 28.12 24.27
CA PRO A 19 -3.32 29.20 25.14
C PRO A 19 -1.88 29.64 24.77
N PRO A 20 -1.44 30.82 25.26
CA PRO A 20 -0.15 31.38 24.86
C PRO A 20 0.99 30.63 25.57
N VAL A 21 1.82 29.95 24.78
CA VAL A 21 3.09 29.40 25.26
C VAL A 21 4.12 30.52 25.21
N GLU A 22 4.62 30.88 26.38
CA GLU A 22 5.65 31.88 26.63
C GLU A 22 6.86 31.70 25.71
N ALA A 23 7.30 32.81 25.13
CA ALA A 23 8.48 32.90 24.29
C ALA A 23 9.76 32.64 25.13
N SER A 24 10.22 31.40 25.14
CA SER A 24 11.59 31.08 25.54
C SER A 24 12.53 31.47 24.39
N SER A 25 13.17 32.63 24.54
CA SER A 25 14.21 33.16 23.67
C SER A 25 15.51 32.35 23.80
N ALA A 26 15.55 31.16 23.21
CA ALA A 26 16.80 30.54 22.81
C ALA A 26 17.04 30.88 21.33
N PRO A 27 18.26 31.28 20.89
CA PRO A 27 18.53 31.37 19.47
C PRO A 27 18.34 29.97 18.90
N ALA A 28 17.29 29.80 18.08
CA ALA A 28 17.10 28.58 17.32
C ALA A 28 18.39 28.35 16.54
N ALA A 29 19.20 27.38 16.97
CA ALA A 29 20.34 26.93 16.21
C ALA A 29 19.78 26.53 14.85
N GLY A 30 20.00 27.38 13.84
CA GLY A 30 19.53 27.15 12.49
C GLY A 30 20.10 25.80 12.07
N HIS A 31 19.22 24.80 11.93
CA HIS A 31 19.65 23.50 11.46
C HIS A 31 20.30 23.69 10.10
N ALA A 32 21.62 23.42 10.03
CA ALA A 32 22.34 23.44 8.77
C ALA A 32 21.60 22.52 7.79
N THR A 33 21.16 23.08 6.68
CA THR A 33 20.47 22.35 5.63
C THR A 33 21.50 21.69 4.73
N PHE A 34 21.07 20.66 3.98
CA PHE A 34 21.96 19.99 3.03
C PHE A 34 22.62 20.97 2.07
N THR A 35 21.90 22.00 1.61
CA THR A 35 22.39 23.03 0.70
C THR A 35 23.44 23.97 1.29
N ASP A 36 23.58 24.01 2.61
CA ASP A 36 24.58 24.83 3.30
C ASP A 36 25.96 24.15 3.32
N LEU A 37 26.05 22.90 2.87
CA LEU A 37 27.32 22.19 2.75
C LEU A 37 28.17 22.77 1.61
N PRO A 38 29.51 22.74 1.74
CA PRO A 38 30.40 23.12 0.65
C PRO A 38 30.22 22.25 -0.59
N PRO A 39 30.43 22.79 -1.81
CA PRO A 39 30.33 22.03 -3.06
C PRO A 39 31.19 20.76 -3.11
N GLU A 40 32.33 20.75 -2.43
CA GLU A 40 33.22 19.60 -2.33
C GLU A 40 32.53 18.42 -1.63
N ILE A 41 31.77 18.72 -0.58
CA ILE A 41 30.99 17.71 0.15
C ILE A 41 29.85 17.21 -0.73
N HIS A 42 29.16 18.09 -1.44
CA HIS A 42 28.13 17.68 -2.40
C HIS A 42 28.70 16.75 -3.49
N LEU A 43 29.88 17.03 -4.02
CA LEU A 43 30.57 16.18 -5.00
C LEU A 43 30.97 14.82 -4.44
N LEU A 44 31.46 14.78 -3.19
CA LEU A 44 31.79 13.54 -2.51
C LEU A 44 30.55 12.68 -2.28
N ILE A 45 29.43 13.29 -1.91
CA ILE A 45 28.15 12.59 -1.72
C ILE A 45 27.64 12.08 -3.06
N SER A 46 27.65 12.89 -4.12
CA SER A 46 27.14 12.48 -5.44
C SER A 46 27.90 11.29 -6.02
N ARG A 47 29.20 11.17 -5.73
CA ARG A 47 30.04 10.04 -6.16
C ARG A 47 29.70 8.71 -5.49
N GLN A 48 29.03 8.74 -4.34
CA GLN A 48 28.61 7.53 -3.62
C GLN A 48 27.19 7.07 -4.01
N LEU A 49 26.46 7.87 -4.79
CA LEU A 49 25.10 7.55 -5.19
C LEU A 49 25.09 6.61 -6.40
N ILE A 50 24.24 5.59 -6.35
CA ILE A 50 23.92 4.78 -7.52
C ILE A 50 23.09 5.59 -8.53
N TYR A 51 23.03 5.13 -9.78
CA TYR A 51 22.38 5.84 -10.88
C TYR A 51 20.98 6.41 -10.54
N PRO A 52 20.02 5.63 -10.00
CA PRO A 52 18.69 6.16 -9.74
C PRO A 52 18.64 7.27 -8.68
N ASP A 53 19.54 7.21 -7.70
CA ASP A 53 19.59 8.16 -6.60
C ASP A 53 20.34 9.43 -7.02
N ALA A 54 21.43 9.28 -7.79
CA ALA A 54 22.15 10.40 -8.42
C ALA A 54 21.26 11.18 -9.39
N LEU A 55 20.50 10.48 -10.24
CA LEU A 55 19.54 11.12 -11.15
C LEU A 55 18.45 11.87 -10.38
N SER A 56 17.98 11.31 -9.26
CA SER A 56 17.01 11.98 -8.41
C SER A 56 17.58 13.26 -7.81
N LEU A 57 18.81 13.21 -7.28
CA LEU A 57 19.50 14.38 -6.74
C LEU A 57 19.68 15.48 -7.81
N LYS A 58 20.11 15.09 -9.01
CA LYS A 58 20.29 15.98 -10.16
C LYS A 58 19.02 16.78 -10.50
N HIS A 59 17.84 16.21 -10.28
CA HIS A 59 16.55 16.85 -10.58
C HIS A 59 15.92 17.60 -9.38
N THR A 60 16.60 17.68 -8.23
CA THR A 60 16.07 18.44 -7.07
C THR A 60 16.24 19.95 -7.19
N SER A 61 17.33 20.43 -7.81
CA SER A 61 17.61 21.85 -7.99
C SER A 61 18.48 22.09 -9.23
N SER A 62 18.49 23.33 -9.73
CA SER A 62 19.37 23.70 -10.84
C SER A 62 20.86 23.58 -10.47
N TYR A 63 21.23 23.84 -9.20
CA TYR A 63 22.59 23.65 -8.71
C TYR A 63 23.05 22.20 -8.85
N PHE A 64 22.25 21.23 -8.36
CA PHE A 64 22.60 19.81 -8.47
C PHE A 64 22.53 19.30 -9.91
N TYR A 65 21.71 19.91 -10.77
CA TYR A 65 21.63 19.55 -12.18
C TYR A 65 22.98 19.67 -12.90
N TYR A 66 23.75 20.71 -12.58
CA TYR A 66 25.08 20.95 -13.16
C TYR A 66 26.21 20.30 -12.37
N LEU A 67 26.02 20.06 -11.07
CA LEU A 67 27.06 19.47 -10.22
C LEU A 67 27.14 17.94 -10.35
N VAL A 68 25.99 17.26 -10.42
CA VAL A 68 25.91 15.80 -10.32
C VAL A 68 26.15 15.14 -11.68
N ASP A 69 27.16 14.28 -11.75
CA ASP A 69 27.46 13.47 -12.92
C ASP A 69 26.65 12.16 -12.94
N THR A 70 25.87 11.97 -14.00
CA THR A 70 25.08 10.77 -14.31
C THR A 70 25.56 10.14 -15.62
N GLY A 71 26.87 10.10 -15.82
CA GLY A 71 27.52 9.56 -17.01
C GLY A 71 27.28 8.07 -17.26
N VAL A 72 27.77 7.60 -18.40
CA VAL A 72 27.62 6.20 -18.88
C VAL A 72 28.12 5.18 -17.86
N ARG A 73 29.24 5.46 -17.19
CA ARG A 73 29.83 4.56 -16.19
C ARG A 73 28.84 4.19 -15.09
N LEU A 74 28.14 5.18 -14.54
CA LEU A 74 27.19 4.98 -13.45
C LEU A 74 25.96 4.17 -13.91
N LYS A 75 25.51 4.37 -15.15
CA LYS A 75 24.42 3.59 -15.76
C LYS A 75 24.81 2.13 -15.96
N VAL A 76 26.02 1.90 -16.46
CA VAL A 76 26.55 0.54 -16.68
C VAL A 76 26.73 -0.18 -15.36
N GLU A 77 27.33 0.46 -14.37
CA GLU A 77 27.50 -0.09 -13.02
C GLU A 77 26.16 -0.51 -12.41
N TRP A 78 25.14 0.35 -12.50
CA TRP A 78 23.80 0.03 -12.06
C TRP A 78 23.19 -1.18 -12.80
N LEU A 79 23.35 -1.25 -14.12
CA LEU A 79 22.87 -2.41 -14.90
C LEU A 79 23.62 -3.70 -14.56
N MET A 80 24.92 -3.62 -14.33
CA MET A 80 25.74 -4.74 -13.89
C MET A 80 25.30 -5.24 -12.52
N GLU A 81 25.12 -4.35 -11.55
CA GLU A 81 24.62 -4.67 -10.22
C GLU A 81 23.26 -5.38 -10.29
N ARG A 82 22.32 -4.86 -11.09
CA ARG A 82 21.03 -5.51 -11.31
C ARG A 82 21.18 -6.93 -11.87
N ARG A 83 22.08 -7.13 -12.82
CA ARG A 83 22.34 -8.46 -13.40
C ARG A 83 22.96 -9.41 -12.38
N MET A 84 23.90 -8.94 -11.55
CA MET A 84 24.51 -9.73 -10.47
C MET A 84 23.48 -10.14 -9.41
N LEU A 85 22.56 -9.26 -9.09
CA LEU A 85 21.44 -9.54 -8.18
C LEU A 85 20.32 -10.36 -8.85
N HIS A 86 20.49 -10.74 -10.12
CA HIS A 86 19.50 -11.46 -10.92
C HIS A 86 18.13 -10.78 -10.94
N LEU A 87 18.13 -9.46 -10.95
CA LEU A 87 16.93 -8.64 -11.11
C LEU A 87 16.63 -8.45 -12.61
N GLU A 88 15.40 -8.04 -12.89
CA GLU A 88 14.98 -7.73 -14.26
C GLU A 88 15.81 -6.57 -14.82
N CYS A 89 16.37 -6.76 -16.01
CA CYS A 89 17.13 -5.73 -16.73
C CYS A 89 16.29 -5.18 -17.89
N PRO A 90 16.50 -3.92 -18.31
CA PRO A 90 15.80 -3.36 -19.46
C PRO A 90 16.06 -4.23 -20.70
N ASN A 91 14.99 -4.73 -21.33
CA ASN A 91 15.08 -5.55 -22.55
C ASN A 91 14.76 -4.73 -23.82
N ASP A 92 14.57 -3.42 -23.67
CA ASP A 92 14.19 -2.57 -24.78
C ASP A 92 15.40 -2.12 -25.59
N LYS A 93 15.34 -2.31 -26.91
CA LYS A 93 16.33 -1.75 -27.86
C LYS A 93 16.35 -0.20 -27.89
N ARG A 94 15.43 0.44 -27.15
CA ARG A 94 15.27 1.90 -27.07
C ARG A 94 16.08 2.52 -25.93
N CYS A 95 16.71 1.71 -25.07
CA CYS A 95 17.55 2.16 -23.98
C CYS A 95 18.95 2.49 -24.51
N ASP A 96 19.26 3.78 -24.67
CA ASP A 96 20.59 4.28 -25.07
C ASP A 96 21.30 4.93 -23.87
N LEU A 97 22.55 4.55 -23.63
CA LEU A 97 23.37 5.02 -22.51
C LEU A 97 23.82 6.48 -22.66
N GLY A 98 23.74 7.07 -23.86
CA GLY A 98 24.32 8.38 -24.19
C GLY A 98 23.77 9.56 -23.39
N SER A 99 22.50 9.54 -22.97
CA SER A 99 21.93 10.60 -22.10
C SER A 99 20.89 10.05 -21.14
N ASP A 100 20.60 10.77 -20.05
CA ASP A 100 19.58 10.34 -19.09
C ASP A 100 18.21 10.23 -19.73
N LEU A 101 17.86 11.19 -20.59
CA LEU A 101 16.58 11.22 -21.29
C LEU A 101 16.40 10.05 -22.26
N ARG A 102 17.48 9.56 -22.89
CA ARG A 102 17.43 8.38 -23.76
C ARG A 102 17.49 7.08 -22.97
N PHE A 103 18.25 7.06 -21.88
CA PHE A 103 18.38 5.90 -21.02
C PHE A 103 17.09 5.59 -20.28
N CYS A 104 16.41 6.63 -19.78
CA CYS A 104 15.12 6.50 -19.09
C CYS A 104 13.93 6.25 -20.04
N ARG A 105 14.15 5.80 -21.28
CA ARG A 105 13.07 5.38 -22.19
C ARG A 105 12.73 3.91 -21.99
N GLY A 106 11.48 3.54 -22.27
CA GLY A 106 11.02 2.15 -22.21
C GLY A 106 10.79 1.67 -20.78
N SER A 107 11.39 0.55 -20.42
CA SER A 107 11.20 -0.16 -19.14
C SER A 107 12.00 0.42 -17.96
N VAL A 108 13.02 1.26 -18.19
CA VAL A 108 13.84 1.83 -17.11
C VAL A 108 13.03 2.58 -16.04
N PRO A 109 12.07 3.47 -16.39
CA PRO A 109 11.20 4.11 -15.40
C PRO A 109 10.42 3.12 -14.53
N LEU A 110 9.95 2.00 -15.11
CA LEU A 110 9.25 0.96 -14.37
C LEU A 110 10.18 0.23 -13.39
N LEU A 111 11.45 0.00 -13.76
CA LEU A 111 12.44 -0.57 -12.85
C LEU A 111 12.75 0.39 -11.70
N MET A 112 12.90 1.68 -12.00
CA MET A 112 13.10 2.70 -10.97
C MET A 112 11.89 2.80 -10.03
N GLN A 113 10.68 2.75 -10.56
CA GLN A 113 9.46 2.70 -9.76
C GLN A 113 9.40 1.43 -8.90
N ARG A 114 9.74 0.26 -9.46
CA ARG A 114 9.78 -1.00 -8.71
C ARG A 114 10.78 -0.98 -7.56
N ARG A 115 11.94 -0.36 -7.76
CA ARG A 115 12.91 -0.11 -6.69
C ARG A 115 12.31 0.79 -5.61
N ARG A 116 11.73 1.94 -5.96
CA ARG A 116 11.13 2.89 -5.00
C ARG A 116 9.97 2.30 -4.20
N GLU A 117 9.19 1.41 -4.81
CA GLU A 117 8.11 0.70 -4.13
C GLU A 117 8.58 -0.53 -3.34
N HIS A 118 9.90 -0.77 -3.29
CA HIS A 118 10.54 -1.90 -2.63
C HIS A 118 10.04 -3.27 -3.14
N MET A 119 9.49 -3.34 -4.36
CA MET A 119 8.92 -4.59 -4.89
C MET A 119 10.00 -5.64 -5.19
N GLU A 120 11.22 -5.21 -5.49
CA GLU A 120 12.34 -6.10 -5.80
C GLU A 120 13.03 -6.68 -4.55
N CYS A 121 12.80 -6.08 -3.38
CA CYS A 121 13.44 -6.47 -2.12
C CYS A 121 12.98 -7.85 -1.60
N GLU A 122 11.81 -8.34 -2.06
CA GLU A 122 11.25 -9.64 -1.65
C GLU A 122 11.46 -10.75 -2.70
N SER A 123 12.16 -10.45 -3.79
CA SER A 123 12.30 -11.39 -4.92
C SER A 123 13.06 -12.66 -4.54
N ARG A 124 13.98 -12.60 -3.57
CA ARG A 124 14.82 -13.72 -3.13
C ARG A 124 15.10 -13.67 -1.62
N PRO A 125 15.23 -14.83 -0.95
CA PRO A 125 15.70 -14.87 0.43
C PRO A 125 17.14 -14.34 0.52
N GLY A 126 17.43 -13.48 1.50
CA GLY A 126 18.77 -12.94 1.76
C GLY A 126 19.16 -11.68 0.97
N LEU A 127 18.32 -11.18 0.06
CA LEU A 127 18.63 -9.98 -0.75
C LEU A 127 18.56 -8.67 0.05
N GLY A 128 17.75 -8.64 1.11
CA GLY A 128 17.54 -7.47 1.94
C GLY A 128 16.83 -6.30 1.22
N CYS A 129 17.12 -5.08 1.64
CA CYS A 129 16.52 -3.86 1.12
C CYS A 129 17.45 -3.17 0.13
N LEU A 130 17.17 -3.32 -1.17
CA LEU A 130 17.95 -2.73 -2.27
C LEU A 130 17.95 -1.19 -2.31
N VAL A 131 17.01 -0.55 -1.63
CA VAL A 131 16.91 0.92 -1.60
C VAL A 131 17.86 1.51 -0.57
N TYR A 132 17.98 0.85 0.59
CA TYR A 132 18.72 1.37 1.75
C TYR A 132 20.01 0.58 2.03
N GLY A 133 20.27 -0.52 1.30
CA GLY A 133 21.41 -1.40 1.53
C GLY A 133 21.33 -2.18 2.85
N THR A 134 20.15 -2.33 3.46
CA THR A 134 19.98 -3.01 4.75
C THR A 134 19.66 -4.50 4.57
N ALA A 135 20.01 -5.34 5.55
CA ALA A 135 19.72 -6.78 5.50
C ALA A 135 18.21 -7.12 5.52
N VAL A 136 17.38 -6.21 6.04
CA VAL A 136 15.91 -6.37 6.12
C VAL A 136 15.24 -5.13 5.56
N CYS A 137 14.18 -5.34 4.77
CA CYS A 137 13.32 -4.27 4.26
C CYS A 137 12.17 -4.02 5.25
N SER A 138 12.09 -2.83 5.84
CA SER A 138 10.97 -2.40 6.70
C SER A 138 9.71 -2.12 5.89
N HIS A 139 9.88 -1.55 4.69
CA HIS A 139 8.81 -1.21 3.75
C HIS A 139 8.31 -2.42 2.95
N ARG A 140 8.63 -3.62 3.43
CA ARG A 140 8.20 -4.91 2.89
C ARG A 140 6.68 -4.89 2.73
N ARG A 141 6.19 -4.93 1.49
CA ARG A 141 4.76 -4.97 1.22
C ARG A 141 4.29 -6.34 1.72
N LYS A 142 3.66 -6.36 2.89
CA LYS A 142 2.87 -7.51 3.35
C LYS A 142 1.67 -7.68 2.40
N LEU A 143 1.91 -8.18 1.19
CA LEU A 143 0.89 -8.56 0.21
C LEU A 143 -0.10 -9.52 0.87
N GLY A 144 0.40 -10.39 1.76
CA GLY A 144 -0.40 -11.21 2.66
C GLY A 144 -1.39 -10.41 3.51
N ALA A 145 -1.03 -9.25 4.07
CA ALA A 145 -1.94 -8.42 4.87
C ALA A 145 -3.00 -7.69 4.03
N ARG A 146 -2.74 -7.41 2.74
CA ARG A 146 -3.77 -6.87 1.83
C ARG A 146 -4.71 -7.99 1.38
N CYS A 147 -4.18 -9.15 1.02
CA CYS A 147 -4.98 -10.32 0.65
C CYS A 147 -5.83 -10.82 1.83
N GLN A 148 -5.26 -10.89 3.03
CA GLN A 148 -5.99 -11.24 4.26
C GLN A 148 -7.11 -10.24 4.59
N ARG A 149 -6.89 -8.93 4.38
CA ARG A 149 -7.93 -7.92 4.55
C ARG A 149 -9.03 -8.04 3.49
N TRP A 150 -8.67 -8.33 2.25
CA TRP A 150 -9.62 -8.53 1.15
C TRP A 150 -10.45 -9.81 1.35
N LEU A 151 -9.79 -10.91 1.72
CA LEU A 151 -10.43 -12.19 2.02
C LEU A 151 -11.36 -12.06 3.23
N ARG A 152 -10.95 -11.38 4.31
CA ARG A 152 -11.83 -11.11 5.46
C ARG A 152 -13.08 -10.31 5.06
N ARG A 153 -12.96 -9.29 4.23
CA ARG A 153 -14.12 -8.51 3.74
C ARG A 153 -15.06 -9.34 2.89
N ARG A 154 -14.51 -10.20 2.03
CA ARG A 154 -15.34 -11.08 1.19
C ARG A 154 -16.08 -12.12 2.04
N LEU A 155 -15.40 -12.69 3.03
CA LEU A 155 -15.97 -13.69 3.94
C LEU A 155 -17.08 -13.10 4.84
N THR A 156 -16.96 -11.85 5.28
CA THR A 156 -18.04 -11.17 6.03
C THR A 156 -19.28 -10.89 5.19
N VAL A 157 -19.11 -10.62 3.89
CA VAL A 157 -20.25 -10.39 2.98
C VAL A 157 -21.00 -11.70 2.76
N GLU A 158 -20.29 -12.78 2.44
CA GLU A 158 -20.90 -14.11 2.25
C GLU A 158 -21.58 -14.61 3.54
N LEU A 159 -20.94 -14.43 4.71
CA LEU A 159 -21.53 -14.83 5.99
C LEU A 159 -22.84 -14.09 6.29
N TRP A 160 -22.94 -12.82 5.90
CA TRP A 160 -24.16 -12.02 6.08
C TRP A 160 -25.32 -12.55 5.23
N TRP A 161 -25.05 -12.94 3.97
CA TRP A 161 -26.05 -13.58 3.11
C TRP A 161 -26.51 -14.94 3.62
N VAL A 162 -25.58 -15.75 4.14
CA VAL A 162 -25.92 -17.03 4.78
C VAL A 162 -26.81 -16.82 6.01
N LEU A 163 -26.51 -15.81 6.84
CA LEU A 163 -27.32 -15.46 8.00
C LEU A 163 -28.74 -15.04 7.60
N ILE A 164 -28.89 -14.20 6.56
CA ILE A 164 -30.19 -13.80 6.03
C ILE A 164 -30.98 -15.01 5.51
N ALA A 165 -30.31 -15.94 4.80
CA ALA A 165 -30.96 -17.14 4.28
C ALA A 165 -31.39 -18.13 5.39
N LEU A 166 -30.73 -18.10 6.54
CA LEU A 166 -31.02 -19.00 7.66
C LEU A 166 -32.23 -18.54 8.49
N VAL A 167 -32.54 -17.24 8.52
CA VAL A 167 -33.71 -16.67 9.21
C VAL A 167 -35.04 -17.34 8.79
N PRO A 168 -35.42 -17.41 7.51
CA PRO A 168 -36.69 -18.02 7.11
C PRO A 168 -36.72 -19.52 7.43
N ILE A 169 -35.59 -20.22 7.36
CA ILE A 169 -35.50 -21.65 7.70
C ILE A 169 -35.82 -21.84 9.18
N VAL A 170 -35.22 -21.03 10.06
CA VAL A 170 -35.50 -21.08 11.51
C VAL A 170 -36.94 -20.69 11.81
N CYS A 171 -37.49 -19.66 11.16
CA CYS A 171 -38.89 -19.30 11.30
C CYS A 171 -39.84 -20.44 10.88
N CYS A 172 -39.56 -21.11 9.75
CA CYS A 172 -40.32 -22.29 9.31
C CYS A 172 -40.21 -23.44 10.32
N TRP A 173 -39.03 -23.69 10.89
CA TRP A 173 -38.85 -24.73 11.89
C TRP A 173 -39.61 -24.44 13.18
N LEU A 174 -39.57 -23.20 13.67
CA LEU A 174 -40.32 -22.77 14.85
C LEU A 174 -41.83 -22.89 14.62
N TRP A 175 -42.31 -22.48 13.46
CA TRP A 175 -43.70 -22.64 13.06
C TRP A 175 -44.12 -24.11 13.03
N MET A 176 -43.32 -24.98 12.40
CA MET A 176 -43.61 -26.42 12.38
C MET A 176 -43.59 -27.05 13.77
N ALA A 177 -42.72 -26.60 14.67
CA ALA A 177 -42.68 -27.05 16.06
C ALA A 177 -43.95 -26.63 16.82
N GLU A 178 -44.40 -25.37 16.67
CA GLU A 178 -45.67 -24.94 17.26
C GLU A 178 -46.86 -25.72 16.71
N PHE A 179 -46.93 -25.92 15.38
CA PHE A 179 -47.99 -26.73 14.76
C PHE A 179 -47.99 -28.18 15.25
N ALA A 180 -46.82 -28.78 15.43
CA ALA A 180 -46.70 -30.13 15.99
C ALA A 180 -47.19 -30.18 17.45
N THR A 181 -46.86 -29.18 18.26
CA THR A 181 -47.36 -29.09 19.64
C THR A 181 -48.88 -28.92 19.69
N TRP A 182 -49.45 -28.08 18.82
CA TRP A 182 -50.90 -27.92 18.66
C TRP A 182 -51.59 -29.22 18.22
N ALA A 183 -51.03 -29.93 17.25
CA ALA A 183 -51.57 -31.21 16.79
C ALA A 183 -51.52 -32.28 17.88
N SER A 184 -50.47 -32.32 18.70
CA SER A 184 -50.36 -33.22 19.84
C SER A 184 -51.23 -32.82 21.05
N GLY A 185 -51.64 -31.54 21.11
CA GLY A 185 -52.48 -30.98 22.17
C GLY A 185 -53.98 -31.13 21.94
N SER A 186 -54.43 -31.79 20.86
CA SER A 186 -55.84 -32.16 20.71
C SER A 186 -56.17 -33.33 21.65
N PRO A 187 -56.94 -33.12 22.73
CA PRO A 187 -57.43 -34.25 23.50
C PRO A 187 -58.46 -34.98 22.63
N VAL A 188 -58.06 -36.15 22.16
CA VAL A 188 -58.98 -37.18 21.67
C VAL A 188 -59.97 -37.45 22.80
N ALA A 189 -61.17 -36.90 22.69
CA ALA A 189 -62.32 -37.31 23.49
C ALA A 189 -62.69 -38.75 23.07
N ARG A 190 -62.02 -39.73 23.71
CA ARG A 190 -62.37 -41.15 23.75
C ARG A 190 -62.91 -41.47 25.14
N SER A 191 -64.19 -41.82 25.22
CA SER A 191 -64.82 -42.86 26.08
C SER A 191 -66.32 -42.54 26.21
N VAL A 192 -67.24 -43.35 25.66
CA VAL A 192 -67.77 -44.64 26.15
C VAL A 192 -68.83 -44.45 27.25
N THR A 193 -70.07 -44.86 26.94
CA THR A 193 -71.05 -45.64 27.76
C THR A 193 -72.32 -45.82 26.90
N THR A 194 -72.66 -46.97 26.31
CA THR A 194 -73.34 -48.18 26.87
C THR A 194 -74.44 -47.90 27.89
N GLU A 195 -75.72 -48.13 27.51
CA GLU A 195 -76.83 -48.83 28.22
C GLU A 195 -78.16 -48.50 27.48
N SER A 196 -78.91 -49.44 26.90
CA SER A 196 -79.76 -50.51 27.49
C SER A 196 -81.14 -50.04 27.97
N MET A 197 -82.20 -50.62 27.37
CA MET A 197 -83.60 -50.88 27.81
C MET A 197 -84.56 -50.56 26.63
N MET A 198 -85.13 -51.52 25.90
CA MET A 198 -86.08 -52.57 26.32
C MET A 198 -87.18 -52.02 27.26
N ARG A 199 -88.18 -51.34 26.68
CA ARG A 199 -89.62 -51.61 26.83
C ARG A 199 -90.44 -50.68 25.96
#